data_AF-A0AAD9QE74-F1
#
_entry.id   AF-A0AAD9QE74-F1
#
_cell.length_a   1.000
_cell.length_b   1.000
_cell.length_c   1.000
_cell.angle_alpha   90.00
_cell.angle_beta   90.00
_cell.angle_gamma   90.00
#
_symmetry.space_group_name_H-M   'P 1'
#
loop_
_entity.id
_entity.type
_entity.pdbx_description
1 polymer ?
#
loop_
_entity_poly.entity_id
_entity_poly.type
_entity_poly.pdbx_seq_one_letter_code
_entity_poly.pdbx_strand_id
1 'polypeptide(L)'
;MSKKTVEKGYLPGYHESLPDQLSKDRYGSKLELIEVKKVPYSKISDIVFSKYGGVNKRARTESKVPISSHDEILDFLSNVKAFCDSKPAVMALMKEFSDAYVPSSINEDLPPVLSTYFDKELSTAEYDTVMSVCEQKLFIYDINAKEQIAVEERTRKQANSRLWFRMRTGRVTASKFKSACVTDPLKPSHSLIMSICHPELVKFTNEATKWGCNHEAAAKEAYFQVQDNRHQGLKIEESGFFISTEYGFLGATPDGLVSCKCCGNGVIEIKCPFCQKDKDLTECMKDKNFCLESTPDGKHQLKRNHPYFYQVNINNFFLL
;
A
#
# COMPACT_ATOMS: atom_id res chain seq x y z
N MET A 1 -32.34 -6.04 -30.95
CA MET A 1 -32.59 -7.18 -30.02
C MET A 1 -31.23 -7.82 -29.76
N SER A 2 -30.69 -8.05 -28.56
CA SER A 2 -31.18 -7.99 -27.19
C SER A 2 -29.97 -7.69 -26.28
N LYS A 3 -30.19 -6.94 -25.20
CA LYS A 3 -29.26 -6.78 -24.08
C LYS A 3 -29.06 -8.15 -23.39
N LYS A 4 -27.85 -8.42 -22.89
CA LYS A 4 -27.53 -9.37 -21.79
C LYS A 4 -26.37 -8.76 -21.01
N THR A 5 -26.63 -7.99 -19.95
CA THR A 5 -26.73 -8.41 -18.53
C THR A 5 -25.49 -9.16 -18.05
N VAL A 6 -24.66 -8.45 -17.29
CA VAL A 6 -23.51 -8.98 -16.54
C VAL A 6 -24.03 -9.38 -15.15
N GLU A 7 -23.87 -10.64 -14.77
CA GLU A 7 -24.04 -11.11 -13.39
C GLU A 7 -22.68 -11.22 -12.69
N LYS A 8 -22.64 -10.78 -11.43
CA LYS A 8 -21.49 -10.79 -10.52
C LYS A 8 -21.16 -12.21 -10.07
N GLY A 9 -19.86 -12.51 -9.91
CA GLY A 9 -19.42 -13.64 -9.09
C GLY A 9 -17.92 -13.90 -9.16
N TYR A 10 -17.27 -13.88 -7.99
CA TYR A 10 -15.94 -14.38 -7.63
C TYR A 10 -14.73 -13.44 -7.73
N LEU A 11 -14.15 -13.18 -6.56
CA LEU A 11 -12.82 -12.62 -6.28
C LEU A 11 -11.74 -13.69 -6.51
N PRO A 12 -10.69 -13.43 -7.31
CA PRO A 12 -9.48 -14.24 -7.33
C PRO A 12 -8.27 -13.49 -6.75
N GLY A 13 -7.48 -14.16 -5.91
CA GLY A 13 -6.03 -13.89 -5.80
C GLY A 13 -5.47 -13.58 -4.42
N TYR A 14 -5.45 -14.57 -3.52
CA TYR A 14 -4.49 -14.64 -2.42
C TYR A 14 -3.57 -15.85 -2.68
N HIS A 15 -2.47 -15.62 -3.39
CA HIS A 15 -1.17 -16.30 -3.31
C HIS A 15 -0.40 -15.96 -4.59
N GLU A 16 0.67 -15.17 -4.45
CA GLU A 16 1.95 -15.31 -5.16
C GLU A 16 2.74 -14.00 -5.03
N SER A 17 3.61 -13.93 -4.02
CA SER A 17 4.75 -13.01 -4.03
C SER A 17 5.81 -13.48 -3.03
N LEU A 18 6.84 -14.17 -3.53
CA LEU A 18 8.18 -14.21 -2.94
C LEU A 18 9.20 -14.17 -4.09
N PRO A 19 10.13 -13.19 -4.14
CA PRO A 19 11.26 -13.22 -5.03
C PRO A 19 12.54 -13.58 -4.26
N ASP A 20 13.14 -14.75 -4.54
CA ASP A 20 14.59 -14.90 -4.38
C ASP A 20 15.16 -15.96 -5.35
N GLN A 21 16.16 -15.55 -6.13
CA GLN A 21 16.72 -16.30 -7.27
C GLN A 21 17.75 -17.36 -6.86
N LEU A 22 18.14 -17.44 -5.58
CA LEU A 22 19.09 -18.44 -5.06
C LEU A 22 18.46 -19.80 -4.67
N SER A 23 17.14 -19.95 -4.87
CA SER A 23 16.41 -21.19 -4.58
C SER A 23 16.24 -22.13 -5.79
N LYS A 24 16.48 -21.64 -7.01
CA LYS A 24 16.21 -22.40 -8.25
C LYS A 24 17.25 -23.49 -8.55
N ASP A 25 18.51 -23.29 -8.19
CA ASP A 25 19.57 -24.24 -8.54
C ASP A 25 19.62 -25.49 -7.63
N ARG A 26 18.90 -25.49 -6.50
CA ARG A 26 18.80 -26.67 -5.62
C ARG A 26 17.66 -27.63 -5.96
N TYR A 27 16.69 -27.20 -6.78
CA TYR A 27 15.54 -28.03 -7.16
C TYR A 27 15.54 -28.46 -8.64
N GLY A 28 16.51 -28.01 -9.44
CA GLY A 28 16.54 -28.24 -10.89
C GLY A 28 16.95 -29.64 -11.37
N SER A 29 17.35 -30.56 -10.49
CA SER A 29 17.89 -31.87 -10.92
C SER A 29 16.99 -33.07 -10.65
N LYS A 30 15.74 -32.89 -10.20
CA LYS A 30 14.90 -34.05 -9.85
C LYS A 30 13.41 -33.85 -10.02
N LEU A 31 12.94 -33.53 -11.22
CA LEU A 31 11.54 -33.68 -11.62
C LEU A 31 11.49 -34.02 -13.11
N GLU A 32 11.55 -35.32 -13.41
CA GLU A 32 11.01 -35.83 -14.67
C GLU A 32 9.51 -35.48 -14.71
N LEU A 33 9.09 -34.91 -15.84
CA LEU A 33 7.72 -34.47 -16.13
C LEU A 33 6.73 -35.64 -16.04
N ILE A 34 6.01 -35.76 -14.93
CA ILE A 34 4.79 -36.56 -14.88
C ILE A 34 3.63 -35.68 -15.36
N GLU A 35 3.21 -35.90 -16.59
CA GLU A 35 2.07 -35.23 -17.20
C GLU A 35 0.76 -35.71 -16.52
N VAL A 36 0.21 -34.91 -15.62
CA VAL A 36 -1.07 -35.24 -14.95
C VAL A 36 -2.22 -35.05 -15.94
N LYS A 37 -2.68 -36.16 -16.52
CA LYS A 37 -3.91 -36.19 -17.34
C LYS A 37 -5.10 -35.77 -16.47
N LYS A 38 -5.81 -34.71 -16.91
CA LYS A 38 -7.04 -34.09 -16.37
C LYS A 38 -7.67 -34.80 -15.16
N VAL A 39 -7.67 -34.13 -14.01
CA VAL A 39 -8.42 -34.56 -12.82
C VAL A 39 -9.92 -34.39 -13.10
N PRO A 40 -10.74 -35.44 -13.02
CA PRO A 40 -12.18 -35.31 -13.22
C PRO A 40 -12.80 -34.57 -12.03
N TYR A 41 -13.39 -33.41 -12.29
CA TYR A 41 -14.14 -32.67 -11.28
C TYR A 41 -15.61 -33.05 -11.31
N SER A 42 -16.16 -33.39 -10.15
CA SER A 42 -17.60 -33.61 -9.95
C SER A 42 -18.24 -32.29 -9.51
N LYS A 43 -19.48 -32.01 -9.94
CA LYS A 43 -20.21 -30.84 -9.43
C LYS A 43 -20.52 -31.07 -7.94
N ILE A 44 -20.46 -30.01 -7.14
CA ILE A 44 -20.71 -30.08 -5.69
C ILE A 44 -22.08 -30.69 -5.37
N SER A 45 -23.08 -30.45 -6.23
CA SER A 45 -24.42 -31.05 -6.14
C SER A 45 -24.43 -32.59 -6.22
N ASP A 46 -23.42 -33.16 -6.87
CA ASP A 46 -23.33 -34.58 -7.19
C ASP A 46 -22.47 -35.33 -6.15
N ILE A 47 -21.89 -34.60 -5.20
CA ILE A 47 -21.13 -35.15 -4.07
C ILE A 47 -22.15 -35.59 -3.00
N VAL A 48 -22.50 -36.87 -3.03
CA VAL A 48 -23.30 -37.49 -1.98
C VAL A 48 -22.41 -37.74 -0.75
N PHE A 49 -22.44 -36.82 0.21
CA PHE A 49 -21.71 -36.94 1.50
C PHE A 49 -22.19 -38.14 2.35
N SER A 50 -23.27 -38.82 1.95
CA SER A 50 -23.88 -39.92 2.70
C SER A 50 -23.29 -41.31 2.42
N LYS A 51 -22.15 -41.46 1.73
CA LYS A 51 -21.48 -42.77 1.60
C LYS A 51 -20.85 -43.29 2.91
N TYR A 52 -20.88 -42.49 3.99
CA TYR A 52 -20.70 -42.94 5.37
C TYR A 52 -22.01 -42.92 6.19
N GLY A 53 -23.16 -42.92 5.51
CA GLY A 53 -24.48 -43.02 6.11
C GLY A 53 -24.92 -44.48 6.26
N GLY A 54 -24.32 -45.19 7.22
CA GLY A 54 -24.96 -46.36 7.77
C GLY A 54 -26.29 -45.96 8.40
N VAL A 55 -27.38 -46.64 8.06
CA VAL A 55 -28.67 -46.52 8.76
C VAL A 55 -28.48 -47.02 10.19
N ASN A 56 -28.07 -46.11 11.05
CA ASN A 56 -28.22 -46.21 12.49
C ASN A 56 -28.55 -44.80 12.97
N LYS A 57 -29.82 -44.58 13.32
CA LYS A 57 -30.21 -43.48 14.21
C LYS A 57 -29.53 -43.74 15.57
N ARG A 58 -28.22 -43.48 15.67
CA ARG A 58 -27.62 -43.21 16.96
C ARG A 58 -28.05 -41.80 17.29
N ALA A 59 -28.87 -41.66 18.33
CA ALA A 59 -29.08 -40.40 19.00
C ALA A 59 -27.71 -39.72 19.12
N ARG A 60 -27.65 -38.43 18.79
CA ARG A 60 -26.46 -37.60 19.04
C ARG A 60 -26.30 -37.60 20.56
N THR A 61 -25.59 -38.59 21.10
CA THR A 61 -25.18 -38.58 22.49
C THR A 61 -24.42 -37.29 22.66
N GLU A 62 -24.99 -36.38 23.44
CA GLU A 62 -24.26 -35.20 23.91
C GLU A 62 -22.87 -35.67 24.32
N SER A 63 -21.86 -35.05 23.72
CA SER A 63 -20.48 -35.30 24.09
C SER A 63 -20.38 -35.11 25.60
N LYS A 64 -20.18 -36.19 26.36
CA LYS A 64 -19.91 -36.16 27.80
C LYS A 64 -18.51 -35.60 28.11
N VAL A 65 -17.87 -34.92 27.17
CA VAL A 65 -16.61 -34.23 27.42
C VAL A 65 -16.95 -33.07 28.36
N PRO A 66 -16.38 -33.04 29.57
CA PRO A 66 -16.56 -31.92 30.48
C PRO A 66 -16.17 -30.63 29.76
N ILE A 67 -17.01 -29.61 29.86
CA ILE A 67 -16.64 -28.28 29.38
C ILE A 67 -15.52 -27.81 30.31
N SER A 68 -14.33 -27.59 29.74
CA SER A 68 -13.20 -27.10 30.52
C SER A 68 -13.57 -25.81 31.22
N SER A 69 -13.19 -25.70 32.49
CA SER A 69 -13.42 -24.48 33.25
C SER A 69 -12.55 -23.34 32.71
N HIS A 70 -12.92 -22.09 33.02
CA HIS A 70 -12.10 -20.93 32.64
C HIS A 70 -10.67 -21.06 33.16
N ASP A 71 -10.49 -21.54 34.40
CA ASP A 71 -9.19 -21.73 35.03
C ASP A 71 -8.37 -22.83 34.35
N GLU A 72 -8.99 -23.94 33.93
CA GLU A 72 -8.33 -25.01 33.17
C GLU A 72 -7.84 -24.51 31.81
N ILE A 73 -8.61 -23.63 31.15
CA ILE A 73 -8.22 -23.01 29.89
C ILE A 73 -7.04 -22.05 30.10
N LEU A 74 -7.06 -21.25 31.18
CA LEU A 74 -5.95 -20.35 31.52
C LEU A 74 -4.66 -21.11 31.84
N ASP A 75 -4.74 -22.21 32.58
CA ASP A 75 -3.58 -23.03 32.90
C ASP A 75 -3.00 -23.70 31.65
N PHE A 76 -3.85 -24.28 30.80
CA PHE A 76 -3.44 -24.84 29.51
C PHE A 76 -2.72 -23.80 28.64
N LEU A 77 -3.30 -22.60 28.50
CA LEU A 77 -2.69 -21.54 27.69
C LEU A 77 -1.40 -21.02 28.32
N SER A 78 -1.33 -20.88 29.64
CA SER A 78 -0.09 -20.50 30.33
C SER A 78 1.04 -21.52 30.07
N ASN A 79 0.70 -22.81 30.07
CA ASN A 79 1.62 -23.87 29.69
C ASN A 79 2.05 -23.75 28.21
N VAL A 80 1.11 -23.56 27.28
CA VAL A 80 1.43 -23.35 25.85
C VAL A 80 2.39 -22.18 25.65
N LYS A 81 2.22 -21.08 26.40
CA LYS A 81 3.11 -19.91 26.36
C LYS A 81 4.53 -20.26 26.82
N ALA A 82 4.67 -21.11 27.82
CA ALA A 82 5.98 -21.52 28.35
C ALA A 82 6.74 -22.44 27.38
N PHE A 83 6.04 -23.17 26.51
CA PHE A 83 6.64 -24.13 25.57
C PHE A 83 6.76 -23.62 24.12
N CYS A 84 6.22 -22.45 23.80
CA CYS A 84 6.24 -21.93 22.43
C CYS A 84 7.10 -20.67 22.31
N ASP A 85 8.08 -20.69 21.42
CA ASP A 85 8.91 -19.52 21.08
C ASP A 85 8.14 -18.45 20.28
N SER A 86 6.98 -18.80 19.73
CA SER A 86 6.11 -17.89 18.97
C SER A 86 4.89 -17.49 19.78
N LYS A 87 4.32 -16.31 19.48
CA LYS A 87 3.12 -15.77 20.15
C LYS A 87 1.84 -16.39 19.57
N PRO A 88 1.10 -17.26 20.28
CA PRO A 88 -0.11 -17.88 19.73
C PRO A 88 -1.27 -16.88 19.58
N ALA A 89 -1.87 -16.81 18.39
CA ALA A 89 -2.90 -15.81 18.07
C ALA A 89 -4.15 -15.86 18.97
N VAL A 90 -4.53 -17.05 19.46
CA VAL A 90 -5.69 -17.24 20.32
C VAL A 90 -5.60 -16.45 21.64
N MET A 91 -4.38 -16.25 22.16
CA MET A 91 -4.14 -15.51 23.40
C MET A 91 -4.42 -14.01 23.27
N ALA A 92 -4.37 -13.46 22.05
CA ALA A 92 -4.74 -12.07 21.81
C ALA A 92 -6.22 -11.79 22.08
N LEU A 93 -7.07 -12.83 22.11
CA LEU A 93 -8.51 -12.72 22.32
C LEU A 93 -8.92 -12.88 23.80
N MET A 94 -7.98 -13.18 24.69
CA MET A 94 -8.25 -13.43 26.12
C MET A 94 -7.70 -12.31 26.98
N LYS A 95 -8.54 -11.74 27.85
CA LYS A 95 -8.23 -10.56 28.65
C LYS A 95 -6.98 -10.74 29.53
N GLU A 96 -6.75 -11.96 30.01
CA GLU A 96 -5.64 -12.34 30.88
C GLU A 96 -4.28 -12.34 30.16
N PHE A 97 -4.30 -12.47 28.83
CA PHE A 97 -3.09 -12.55 28.01
C PHE A 97 -2.95 -11.41 27.00
N SER A 98 -4.05 -10.74 26.65
CA SER A 98 -4.13 -9.78 25.54
C SER A 98 -3.14 -8.63 25.66
N ASP A 99 -2.77 -8.22 26.88
CA ASP A 99 -1.81 -7.13 27.13
C ASP A 99 -0.43 -7.42 26.50
N ALA A 100 0.00 -8.68 26.46
CA ALA A 100 1.25 -9.09 25.81
C ALA A 100 1.17 -9.14 24.27
N TYR A 101 -0.04 -8.99 23.73
CA TYR A 101 -0.38 -9.03 22.31
C TYR A 101 -0.83 -7.66 21.79
N VAL A 102 -0.90 -6.65 22.66
CA VAL A 102 -0.97 -5.25 22.27
C VAL A 102 0.24 -4.99 21.36
N PRO A 103 0.03 -4.76 20.06
CA PRO A 103 1.12 -4.40 19.18
C PRO A 103 1.83 -3.18 19.75
N SER A 104 3.16 -3.14 19.69
CA SER A 104 3.93 -1.94 20.08
C SER A 104 3.39 -0.68 19.40
N SER A 105 2.78 -0.82 18.22
CA SER A 105 2.05 0.19 17.47
C SER A 105 0.85 0.85 18.13
N ILE A 106 0.36 0.36 19.28
CA ILE A 106 -0.73 0.98 20.05
C ILE A 106 -0.19 2.05 21.03
N ASN A 107 1.10 1.98 21.39
CA ASN A 107 1.79 2.96 22.23
C ASN A 107 2.73 3.88 21.42
N GLU A 108 2.65 3.81 20.10
CA GLU A 108 3.58 4.46 19.19
C GLU A 108 3.11 5.88 18.86
N ASP A 109 4.07 6.80 18.73
CA ASP A 109 3.91 8.14 18.15
C ASP A 109 3.42 8.08 16.67
N LEU A 110 2.41 7.30 16.31
CA LEU A 110 1.86 7.23 14.96
C LEU A 110 0.43 7.75 14.98
N PRO A 111 0.03 8.51 13.95
CA PRO A 111 -1.32 8.99 13.86
C PRO A 111 -2.28 7.84 13.59
N PRO A 112 -3.57 7.99 13.95
CA PRO A 112 -4.57 6.97 13.70
C PRO A 112 -4.71 6.72 12.19
N VAL A 113 -4.98 5.46 11.84
CA VAL A 113 -5.17 5.07 10.44
C VAL A 113 -6.57 5.44 10.00
N LEU A 114 -6.69 6.31 8.99
CA LEU A 114 -7.98 6.91 8.61
C LEU A 114 -9.05 5.89 8.20
N SER A 115 -8.67 4.69 7.76
CA SER A 115 -9.63 3.62 7.45
C SER A 115 -10.45 3.16 8.67
N THR A 116 -9.99 3.40 9.90
CA THR A 116 -10.72 3.03 11.12
C THR A 116 -11.94 3.90 11.37
N TYR A 117 -12.04 5.06 10.71
CA TYR A 117 -13.17 5.98 10.85
C TYR A 117 -14.30 5.69 9.86
N PHE A 118 -14.23 4.57 9.13
CA PHE A 118 -15.31 4.13 8.26
C PHE A 118 -16.58 3.89 9.08
N ASP A 119 -17.65 4.56 8.71
CA ASP A 119 -18.96 4.42 9.32
C ASP A 119 -19.95 3.87 8.29
N LYS A 120 -20.47 2.68 8.56
CA LYS A 120 -21.40 2.00 7.66
C LYS A 120 -22.76 2.70 7.64
N GLU A 121 -23.17 3.35 8.73
CA GLU A 121 -24.47 4.02 8.82
C GLU A 121 -24.52 5.25 7.91
N LEU A 122 -23.38 5.92 7.73
CA LEU A 122 -23.24 7.06 6.81
C LEU A 122 -23.27 6.66 5.33
N SER A 123 -23.14 5.37 4.99
CA SER A 123 -23.12 4.93 3.58
C SER A 123 -24.45 5.15 2.85
N THR A 124 -25.55 5.26 3.59
CA THR A 124 -26.89 5.52 3.07
C THR A 124 -27.46 6.88 3.52
N ALA A 125 -26.65 7.69 4.21
CA ALA A 125 -27.09 8.99 4.72
C ALA A 125 -27.13 10.05 3.61
N GLU A 126 -27.90 11.11 3.84
CA GLU A 126 -27.94 12.26 2.93
C GLU A 126 -26.66 13.09 2.97
N TYR A 127 -26.36 13.77 1.86
CA TYR A 127 -25.12 14.54 1.69
C TYR A 127 -24.87 15.53 2.83
N ASP A 128 -25.88 16.30 3.22
CA ASP A 128 -25.75 17.32 4.28
C ASP A 128 -25.42 16.71 5.65
N THR A 129 -25.96 15.52 5.94
CA THR A 129 -25.64 14.78 7.17
C THR A 129 -24.20 14.30 7.14
N VAL A 130 -23.75 13.74 6.01
CA VAL A 130 -22.36 13.30 5.84
C VAL A 130 -21.39 14.47 5.98
N MET A 131 -21.69 15.61 5.36
CA MET A 131 -20.86 16.81 5.44
C MET A 131 -20.76 17.35 6.87
N SER A 132 -21.88 17.42 7.59
CA SER A 132 -21.87 17.86 9.00
C SER A 132 -21.01 16.95 9.88
N VAL A 133 -21.09 15.62 9.68
CA VAL A 133 -20.23 14.66 10.41
C VAL A 133 -18.76 14.81 10.02
N CYS A 134 -18.46 15.04 8.74
CA CYS A 134 -17.08 15.29 8.28
C CYS A 134 -16.49 16.55 8.92
N GLU A 135 -17.23 17.65 8.99
CA GLU A 135 -16.81 18.90 9.64
C GLU A 135 -16.50 18.70 11.12
N GLN A 136 -17.35 17.96 11.84
CA GLN A 136 -17.13 17.64 13.25
C GLN A 136 -15.91 16.73 13.49
N LYS A 137 -15.49 15.98 12.46
CA LYS A 137 -14.39 15.02 12.52
C LYS A 137 -13.09 15.52 11.88
N LEU A 138 -12.97 16.82 11.55
CA LEU A 138 -11.74 17.34 10.92
C LEU A 138 -10.47 17.10 11.76
N PHE A 139 -10.60 17.05 13.09
CA PHE A 139 -9.51 16.76 14.01
C PHE A 139 -8.80 15.41 13.77
N ILE A 140 -9.39 14.47 13.02
CA ILE A 140 -8.72 13.21 12.65
C ILE A 140 -7.47 13.44 11.76
N TYR A 141 -7.36 14.64 11.19
CA TYR A 141 -6.21 15.08 10.41
C TYR A 141 -5.22 15.91 11.23
N ASP A 142 -5.41 16.06 12.54
CA ASP A 142 -4.43 16.71 13.39
C ASP A 142 -3.23 15.78 13.56
N ILE A 143 -2.05 16.27 13.16
CA ILE A 143 -0.80 15.50 13.18
C ILE A 143 0.23 16.34 13.91
N ASN A 144 0.83 15.77 14.94
CA ASN A 144 1.92 16.42 15.65
C ASN A 144 3.29 16.09 15.02
N ALA A 145 4.32 16.87 15.38
CA ALA A 145 5.66 16.71 14.80
C ALA A 145 6.29 15.33 15.10
N LYS A 146 6.02 14.73 16.26
CA LYS A 146 6.53 13.40 16.60
C LYS A 146 5.89 12.33 15.71
N GLU A 147 4.59 12.46 15.47
CA GLU A 147 3.84 11.60 14.55
C GLU A 147 4.37 11.68 13.12
N GLN A 148 4.60 12.90 12.64
CA GLN A 148 5.17 13.11 11.31
C GLN A 148 6.54 12.42 11.16
N ILE A 149 7.45 12.63 12.13
CA ILE A 149 8.79 12.02 12.12
C ILE A 149 8.70 10.49 12.16
N ALA A 150 7.90 9.94 13.07
CA ALA A 150 7.77 8.49 13.23
C ALA A 150 7.17 7.82 11.99
N VAL A 151 6.20 8.46 11.33
CA VAL A 151 5.64 7.95 10.07
C VAL A 151 6.71 7.92 8.99
N GLU A 152 7.48 8.99 8.80
CA GLU A 152 8.55 9.04 7.80
C GLU A 152 9.54 7.90 8.03
N GLU A 153 10.14 7.83 9.22
CA GLU A 153 11.19 6.87 9.56
C GLU A 153 10.75 5.42 9.35
N ARG A 154 9.54 5.08 9.82
CA ARG A 154 9.01 3.70 9.76
C ARG A 154 8.49 3.31 8.39
N THR A 155 8.38 4.26 7.46
CA THR A 155 7.84 4.02 6.13
C THR A 155 8.85 4.24 5.00
N ARG A 156 10.14 4.43 5.30
CA ARG A 156 11.25 4.50 4.32
C ARG A 156 11.37 3.29 3.39
N LYS A 157 10.79 2.14 3.75
CA LYS A 157 10.68 0.97 2.85
C LYS A 157 9.57 1.10 1.79
N GLN A 158 8.81 2.19 1.82
CA GLN A 158 7.79 2.59 0.85
C GLN A 158 6.84 1.45 0.45
N ALA A 159 6.83 1.05 -0.83
CA ALA A 159 5.95 0.02 -1.37
C ALA A 159 6.16 -1.38 -0.75
N ASN A 160 7.29 -1.61 -0.06
CA ASN A 160 7.56 -2.82 0.71
C ASN A 160 7.09 -2.72 2.17
N SER A 161 6.46 -1.62 2.58
CA SER A 161 5.89 -1.41 3.91
C SER A 161 4.37 -1.34 3.86
N ARG A 162 3.69 -2.25 4.58
CA ARG A 162 2.23 -2.16 4.73
C ARG A 162 1.82 -0.89 5.49
N LEU A 163 2.64 -0.43 6.43
CA LEU A 163 2.41 0.81 7.17
C LEU A 163 2.36 2.02 6.23
N TRP A 164 3.22 2.06 5.22
CA TRP A 164 3.23 3.13 4.22
C TRP A 164 1.89 3.25 3.48
N PHE A 165 1.30 2.12 3.06
CA PHE A 165 -0.05 2.13 2.46
C PHE A 165 -1.12 2.60 3.46
N ARG A 166 -1.08 2.11 4.70
CA ARG A 166 -2.04 2.48 5.74
C ARG A 166 -2.00 3.98 6.06
N MET A 167 -0.80 4.58 6.11
CA MET A 167 -0.65 6.01 6.39
C MET A 167 -1.08 6.88 5.20
N ARG A 168 -0.96 6.39 3.97
CA ARG A 168 -1.46 7.06 2.76
C ARG A 168 -2.98 7.01 2.60
N THR A 169 -3.65 6.02 3.18
CA THR A 169 -5.10 5.87 3.08
C THR A 169 -5.82 7.13 3.55
N GLY A 170 -6.72 7.64 2.70
CA GLY A 170 -7.54 8.83 3.01
C GLY A 170 -6.79 10.15 2.94
N ARG A 171 -5.54 10.15 2.45
CA ARG A 171 -4.71 11.34 2.25
C ARG A 171 -4.43 11.58 0.76
N VAL A 172 -4.50 12.83 0.32
CA VAL A 172 -4.15 13.22 -1.03
C VAL A 172 -2.63 13.24 -1.15
N THR A 173 -2.09 12.24 -1.84
CA THR A 173 -0.64 12.13 -2.04
C THR A 173 -0.15 12.98 -3.22
N ALA A 174 1.13 13.37 -3.22
CA ALA A 174 1.76 14.15 -4.31
C ALA A 174 1.40 13.68 -5.74
N SER A 175 1.47 12.36 -6.01
CA SER A 175 1.16 11.79 -7.33
C SER A 175 -0.33 11.87 -7.73
N LYS A 176 -1.22 12.17 -6.78
CA LYS A 176 -2.67 12.35 -6.99
C LYS A 176 -3.10 13.81 -6.88
N PHE A 177 -2.21 14.70 -6.42
CA PHE A 177 -2.54 16.08 -6.09
C PHE A 177 -3.15 16.84 -7.27
N LYS A 178 -2.54 16.77 -8.47
CA LYS A 178 -3.13 17.40 -9.66
C LYS A 178 -4.56 16.93 -9.91
N SER A 179 -4.82 15.63 -9.79
CA SER A 179 -6.15 15.07 -10.04
C SER A 179 -7.17 15.55 -9.02
N ALA A 180 -6.76 15.72 -7.76
CA ALA A 180 -7.59 16.31 -6.71
C ALA A 180 -7.87 17.80 -6.96
N CYS A 181 -6.89 18.58 -7.41
CA CYS A 181 -7.06 20.02 -7.68
C CYS A 181 -8.01 20.33 -8.85
N VAL A 182 -8.11 19.43 -9.85
CA VAL A 182 -8.91 19.67 -11.06
C VAL A 182 -10.24 18.93 -11.06
N THR A 183 -10.46 18.05 -10.09
CA THR A 183 -11.73 17.32 -9.92
C THR A 183 -12.79 18.27 -9.41
N ASP A 184 -14.02 18.12 -9.88
CA ASP A 184 -15.18 18.76 -9.27
C ASP A 184 -15.43 18.15 -7.88
N PRO A 185 -15.32 18.90 -6.77
CA PRO A 185 -15.54 18.38 -5.42
C PRO A 185 -16.95 17.81 -5.20
N LEU A 186 -17.94 18.28 -5.97
CA LEU A 186 -19.32 17.76 -5.91
C LEU A 186 -19.50 16.49 -6.73
N LYS A 187 -18.60 16.22 -7.67
CA LYS A 187 -18.65 15.05 -8.58
C LYS A 187 -17.27 14.44 -8.82
N PRO A 188 -16.55 14.05 -7.75
CA PRO A 188 -15.25 13.43 -7.89
C PRO A 188 -15.34 12.10 -8.60
N SER A 189 -14.34 11.78 -9.44
CA SER A 189 -14.30 10.48 -10.09
C SER A 189 -14.17 9.36 -9.05
N HIS A 190 -15.01 8.33 -9.17
CA HIS A 190 -14.97 7.18 -8.27
C HIS A 190 -13.58 6.51 -8.24
N SER A 191 -12.88 6.47 -9.37
CA SER A 191 -11.52 5.96 -9.47
C SER A 191 -10.52 6.77 -8.64
N LEU A 192 -10.65 8.10 -8.59
CA LEU A 192 -9.78 8.96 -7.80
C LEU A 192 -10.02 8.71 -6.31
N ILE A 193 -11.28 8.70 -5.87
CA ILE A 193 -11.65 8.41 -4.48
C ILE A 193 -11.11 7.05 -4.06
N MET A 194 -11.38 6.00 -4.85
CA MET A 194 -10.87 4.65 -4.56
C MET A 194 -9.35 4.61 -4.47
N SER A 195 -8.63 5.36 -5.31
CA SER A 195 -7.16 5.41 -5.26
C SER A 195 -6.60 6.15 -4.03
N ILE A 196 -7.36 7.09 -3.46
CA ILE A 196 -6.99 7.82 -2.24
C ILE A 196 -7.37 7.01 -0.99
N CYS A 197 -8.57 6.44 -0.95
CA CYS A 197 -9.09 5.69 0.19
C CYS A 197 -8.55 4.26 0.29
N HIS A 198 -8.14 3.65 -0.82
CA HIS A 198 -7.69 2.26 -0.86
C HIS A 198 -6.40 2.06 -1.67
N PRO A 199 -5.29 2.74 -1.32
CA PRO A 199 -4.04 2.69 -2.09
C PRO A 199 -3.45 1.28 -2.21
N GLU A 200 -3.72 0.38 -1.26
CA GLU A 200 -3.27 -1.01 -1.33
C GLU A 200 -4.03 -1.86 -2.37
N LEU A 201 -5.32 -1.56 -2.61
CA LEU A 201 -6.17 -2.30 -3.55
C LEU A 201 -5.95 -1.86 -4.99
N VAL A 202 -5.48 -0.63 -5.19
CA VAL A 202 -5.20 -0.06 -6.52
C VAL A 202 -3.74 -0.32 -6.93
N LYS A 203 -3.09 -1.34 -6.37
CA LYS A 203 -1.79 -1.82 -6.87
C LYS A 203 -1.97 -2.36 -8.29
N PHE A 204 -1.66 -1.53 -9.28
CA PHE A 204 -1.58 -1.95 -10.67
C PHE A 204 -0.12 -2.19 -11.01
N THR A 205 0.19 -3.44 -11.35
CA THR A 205 1.51 -3.81 -11.86
C THR A 205 1.37 -4.03 -13.36
N ASN A 206 1.82 -3.06 -14.16
CA ASN A 206 1.96 -3.21 -15.60
C ASN A 206 3.45 -3.11 -15.99
N GLU A 207 3.76 -3.35 -17.26
CA GLU A 207 5.14 -3.32 -17.75
C GLU A 207 5.80 -1.95 -17.54
N ALA A 208 5.05 -0.85 -17.63
CA ALA A 208 5.58 0.48 -17.36
C ALA A 208 5.93 0.70 -15.88
N THR A 209 5.08 0.22 -14.94
CA THR A 209 5.35 0.29 -13.50
C THR A 209 6.56 -0.57 -13.14
N LYS A 210 6.63 -1.81 -13.63
CA LYS A 210 7.78 -2.71 -13.40
C LYS A 210 9.07 -2.09 -13.95
N TRP A 211 9.01 -1.53 -15.16
CA TRP A 211 10.13 -0.82 -15.76
C TRP A 211 10.60 0.32 -14.87
N GLY A 212 9.68 1.16 -14.38
CA GLY A 212 9.96 2.23 -13.44
C GLY A 212 10.74 1.74 -12.23
N CYS A 213 10.17 0.77 -11.48
CA CYS A 213 10.79 0.21 -10.29
C CYS A 213 12.17 -0.41 -10.55
N ASN A 214 12.35 -1.10 -11.67
CA ASN A 214 13.62 -1.76 -11.99
C ASN A 214 14.75 -0.78 -12.35
N HIS A 215 14.42 0.41 -12.84
CA HIS A 215 15.40 1.39 -13.33
C HIS A 215 15.60 2.58 -12.38
N GLU A 216 14.73 2.75 -11.38
CA GLU A 216 14.78 3.87 -10.44
C GLU A 216 16.14 3.95 -9.72
N ALA A 217 16.64 2.83 -9.20
CA ALA A 217 17.93 2.79 -8.51
C ALA A 217 19.09 3.19 -9.43
N ALA A 218 19.11 2.70 -10.66
CA ALA A 218 20.14 3.07 -11.64
C ALA A 218 20.06 4.54 -12.04
N ALA A 219 18.85 5.10 -12.16
CA ALA A 219 18.65 6.52 -12.43
C ALA A 219 19.09 7.42 -11.26
N LYS A 220 18.83 6.98 -10.02
CA LYS A 220 19.29 7.64 -8.78
C LYS A 220 20.82 7.69 -8.72
N GLU A 221 21.47 6.58 -9.03
CA GLU A 221 22.93 6.47 -9.10
C GLU A 221 23.52 7.38 -10.20
N ALA A 222 22.94 7.37 -11.41
CA ALA A 222 23.37 8.24 -12.50
C ALA A 222 23.23 9.73 -12.14
N TYR A 223 22.15 10.11 -11.44
CA TYR A 223 22.00 11.46 -10.91
C TYR A 223 23.11 11.81 -9.92
N PHE A 224 23.39 10.92 -8.96
CA PHE A 224 24.46 11.13 -7.97
C PHE A 224 25.81 11.37 -8.65
N GLN A 225 26.21 10.51 -9.58
CA GLN A 225 27.50 10.62 -10.28
C GLN A 225 27.68 11.95 -11.04
N VAL A 226 26.59 12.48 -11.62
CA VAL A 226 26.63 13.77 -12.34
C VAL A 226 26.67 14.96 -11.39
N GLN A 227 25.97 14.88 -10.25
CA GLN A 227 25.81 16.00 -9.33
C GLN A 227 26.88 16.07 -8.24
N ASP A 228 27.53 14.97 -7.90
CA ASP A 228 28.53 14.92 -6.82
C ASP A 228 29.68 15.91 -7.04
N ASN A 229 30.15 16.04 -8.29
CA ASN A 229 31.18 17.03 -8.66
C ASN A 229 30.69 18.49 -8.66
N ARG A 230 29.37 18.72 -8.60
CA ARG A 230 28.74 20.05 -8.61
C ARG A 230 28.31 20.52 -7.22
N HIS A 231 28.24 19.60 -6.26
CA HIS A 231 27.73 19.86 -4.92
C HIS A 231 28.71 19.39 -3.85
N GLN A 232 28.97 20.26 -2.86
CA GLN A 232 29.90 19.92 -1.79
C GLN A 232 29.27 18.96 -0.77
N GLY A 233 29.77 17.72 -0.73
CA GLY A 233 29.32 16.68 0.19
C GLY A 233 27.87 16.28 -0.05
N LEU A 234 27.54 16.00 -1.32
CA LEU A 234 26.23 15.54 -1.73
C LEU A 234 25.86 14.23 -1.00
N LYS A 235 24.66 14.18 -0.45
CA LYS A 235 24.08 12.97 0.12
C LYS A 235 22.70 12.74 -0.47
N ILE A 236 22.38 11.49 -0.72
CA ILE A 236 21.05 11.05 -1.12
C ILE A 236 20.61 9.98 -0.12
N GLU A 237 19.47 10.22 0.53
CA GLU A 237 18.90 9.34 1.54
C GLU A 237 17.53 8.82 1.08
N GLU A 238 17.19 7.62 1.53
CA GLU A 238 15.87 7.05 1.30
C GLU A 238 14.79 7.84 2.07
N SER A 239 13.60 7.88 1.50
CA SER A 239 12.50 8.71 2.01
C SER A 239 11.27 7.88 2.37
N GLY A 240 10.66 8.19 3.50
CA GLY A 240 9.38 7.65 3.91
C GLY A 240 8.19 8.49 3.45
N PHE A 241 7.07 8.33 4.16
CA PHE A 241 5.86 9.11 3.95
C PHE A 241 5.84 10.31 4.90
N PHE A 242 5.85 11.51 4.33
CA PHE A 242 5.61 12.74 5.05
C PHE A 242 4.12 13.04 5.08
N ILE A 243 3.61 13.41 6.26
CA ILE A 243 2.27 13.93 6.47
C ILE A 243 2.40 15.38 6.94
N SER A 244 1.50 16.27 6.50
CA SER A 244 1.60 17.68 6.90
C SER A 244 1.03 17.86 8.30
N THR A 245 1.71 18.62 9.13
CA THR A 245 1.22 19.00 10.45
C THR A 245 0.14 20.10 10.38
N GLU A 246 0.15 20.90 9.30
CA GLU A 246 -0.86 21.94 9.05
C GLU A 246 -2.06 21.40 8.26
N TYR A 247 -1.81 20.53 7.29
CA TYR A 247 -2.83 19.96 6.41
C TYR A 247 -2.74 18.43 6.41
N GLY A 248 -3.07 17.75 7.52
CA GLY A 248 -2.84 16.31 7.67
C GLY A 248 -3.57 15.40 6.68
N PHE A 249 -4.46 15.94 5.84
CA PHE A 249 -5.02 15.28 4.66
C PHE A 249 -4.07 15.24 3.45
N LEU A 250 -2.93 15.93 3.49
CA LEU A 250 -1.87 15.92 2.49
C LEU A 250 -0.69 15.06 2.93
N GLY A 251 -0.06 14.40 1.97
CA GLY A 251 1.20 13.70 2.21
C GLY A 251 2.02 13.45 0.95
N ALA A 252 3.28 13.09 1.13
CA ALA A 252 4.20 12.80 0.03
C ALA A 252 5.23 11.74 0.40
N THR A 253 5.75 11.07 -0.63
CA THR A 253 6.95 10.24 -0.53
C THR A 253 7.80 10.60 -1.74
N PRO A 254 8.80 11.47 -1.57
CA PRO A 254 9.84 11.68 -2.57
C PRO A 254 10.60 10.39 -2.88
N ASP A 255 11.21 10.31 -4.07
CA ASP A 255 12.04 9.16 -4.44
C ASP A 255 13.42 9.20 -3.73
N GLY A 256 13.78 10.35 -3.16
CA GLY A 256 14.93 10.51 -2.29
C GLY A 256 15.04 11.91 -1.71
N LEU A 257 15.74 12.00 -0.57
CA LEU A 257 16.09 13.25 0.09
C LEU A 257 17.54 13.58 -0.25
N VAL A 258 17.77 14.80 -0.73
CA VAL A 258 19.10 15.27 -1.10
C VAL A 258 19.55 16.32 -0.12
N SER A 259 20.80 16.26 0.32
CA SER A 259 21.42 17.34 1.10
C SER A 259 22.84 17.61 0.62
N CYS A 260 23.24 18.89 0.61
CA CYS A 260 24.62 19.27 0.38
C CYS A 260 24.95 20.58 1.11
N LYS A 261 26.24 20.83 1.37
CA LYS A 261 26.68 22.00 2.14
C LYS A 261 26.43 23.33 1.41
N CYS A 262 26.41 23.30 0.09
CA CYS A 262 26.29 24.51 -0.74
C CYS A 262 24.84 24.93 -1.04
N CYS A 263 23.88 24.00 -1.04
CA CYS A 263 22.48 24.29 -1.40
C CYS A 263 21.47 23.93 -0.31
N GLY A 264 21.87 23.23 0.75
CA GLY A 264 20.96 22.77 1.80
C GLY A 264 20.24 21.48 1.41
N ASN A 265 18.97 21.38 1.83
CA ASN A 265 18.12 20.20 1.62
C ASN A 265 17.27 20.35 0.35
N GLY A 266 16.97 19.24 -0.31
CA GLY A 266 16.10 19.14 -1.48
C GLY A 266 15.53 17.74 -1.63
N VAL A 267 14.62 17.56 -2.59
CA VAL A 267 14.08 16.25 -2.96
C VAL A 267 14.51 15.87 -4.38
N ILE A 268 14.49 14.57 -4.65
CA ILE A 268 14.52 14.04 -6.01
C ILE A 268 13.22 13.29 -6.32
N GLU A 269 12.76 13.44 -7.55
CA GLU A 269 11.65 12.70 -8.14
C GLU A 269 12.14 12.15 -9.49
N ILE A 270 12.22 10.83 -9.59
CA ILE A 270 12.78 10.07 -10.70
C ILE A 270 11.65 9.52 -11.54
N LYS A 271 11.74 9.69 -12.85
CA LYS A 271 10.81 9.10 -13.81
C LYS A 271 11.56 8.33 -14.88
N CYS A 272 11.23 7.05 -15.00
CA CYS A 272 11.75 6.15 -16.04
C CYS A 272 10.58 5.76 -16.99
N PRO A 273 10.22 6.59 -17.98
CA PRO A 273 9.05 6.34 -18.83
C PRO A 273 9.29 5.20 -19.83
N PHE A 274 8.57 4.08 -19.68
CA PHE A 274 8.70 2.91 -20.55
C PHE A 274 8.46 3.20 -22.04
N CYS A 275 7.56 4.12 -22.38
CA CYS A 275 7.28 4.51 -23.78
C CYS A 275 8.42 5.29 -24.46
N GLN A 276 9.43 5.70 -23.70
CA GLN A 276 10.60 6.41 -24.21
C GLN A 276 11.91 5.67 -23.93
N LYS A 277 11.86 4.38 -23.55
CA LYS A 277 13.02 3.61 -23.11
C LYS A 277 14.19 3.51 -24.11
N ASP A 278 13.88 3.58 -25.41
CA ASP A 278 14.85 3.42 -26.51
C ASP A 278 15.14 4.77 -27.22
N LYS A 279 14.68 5.89 -26.65
CA LYS A 279 14.77 7.21 -27.26
C LYS A 279 15.72 8.12 -26.49
N ASP A 280 16.40 8.99 -27.22
CA ASP A 280 17.14 10.08 -26.60
C ASP A 280 16.22 11.25 -26.21
N LEU A 281 16.77 12.24 -25.51
CA LEU A 281 16.01 13.41 -25.09
C LEU A 281 15.47 14.21 -26.29
N THR A 282 16.22 14.31 -27.38
CA THR A 282 15.83 15.04 -28.58
C THR A 282 14.60 14.42 -29.25
N GLU A 283 14.54 13.09 -29.29
CA GLU A 283 13.40 12.32 -29.77
C GLU A 283 12.20 12.42 -28.84
N CYS A 284 12.43 12.34 -27.53
CA CYS A 284 11.37 12.51 -26.52
C CYS A 284 10.68 13.88 -26.65
N MET A 285 11.44 14.94 -26.88
CA MET A 285 10.91 16.31 -27.01
C MET A 285 9.99 16.51 -28.23
N LYS A 286 10.04 15.62 -29.23
CA LYS A 286 9.11 15.64 -30.37
C LYS A 286 7.71 15.16 -29.96
N ASP A 287 7.59 14.40 -28.88
CA ASP A 287 6.32 13.95 -28.34
C ASP A 287 5.63 15.09 -27.57
N LYS A 288 4.48 15.53 -28.08
CA LYS A 288 3.67 16.59 -27.45
C LYS A 288 3.23 16.22 -26.02
N ASN A 289 3.11 14.92 -25.73
CA ASN A 289 2.74 14.40 -24.42
C ASN A 289 3.93 14.19 -23.48
N PHE A 290 5.16 14.46 -23.92
CA PHE A 290 6.33 14.38 -23.05
C PHE A 290 6.25 15.38 -21.91
N CYS A 291 6.87 15.07 -20.77
CA CYS A 291 6.73 15.88 -19.56
C CYS A 291 7.50 17.20 -19.62
N LEU A 292 8.59 17.27 -20.39
CA LEU A 292 9.43 18.46 -20.50
C LEU A 292 9.05 19.33 -21.71
N GLU A 293 9.39 20.62 -21.62
CA GLU A 293 9.33 21.61 -22.69
C GLU A 293 10.63 22.40 -22.76
N SER A 294 10.95 22.94 -23.93
CA SER A 294 12.09 23.83 -24.12
C SER A 294 11.73 25.27 -23.75
N THR A 295 12.59 25.93 -22.99
CA THR A 295 12.48 27.34 -22.65
C THR A 295 13.03 28.23 -23.78
N PRO A 296 12.69 29.53 -23.81
CA PRO A 296 13.22 30.46 -24.81
C PRO A 296 14.75 30.56 -24.85
N ASP A 297 15.43 30.29 -23.72
CA ASP A 297 16.89 30.25 -23.60
C ASP A 297 17.50 28.88 -23.95
N GLY A 298 16.71 27.96 -24.52
CA GLY A 298 17.18 26.66 -24.99
C GLY A 298 17.40 25.61 -23.90
N LYS A 299 17.00 25.89 -22.66
CA LYS A 299 17.02 24.90 -21.57
C LYS A 299 15.76 24.04 -21.60
N HIS A 300 15.73 22.99 -20.79
CA HIS A 300 14.56 22.15 -20.62
C HIS A 300 13.97 22.35 -19.22
N GLN A 301 12.65 22.46 -19.16
CA GLN A 301 11.91 22.53 -17.89
C GLN A 301 10.70 21.60 -17.91
N LEU A 302 10.20 21.28 -16.73
CA LEU A 302 8.96 20.51 -16.59
C LEU A 302 7.76 21.38 -16.94
N LYS A 303 6.86 20.89 -17.79
CA LYS A 303 5.63 21.58 -18.17
C LYS A 303 4.80 21.89 -16.93
N ARG A 304 4.43 23.16 -16.72
CA ARG A 304 3.69 23.61 -15.53
C ARG A 304 2.30 22.98 -15.38
N ASN A 305 1.68 22.59 -16.50
CA ASN A 305 0.40 21.90 -16.50
C ASN A 305 0.53 20.37 -16.38
N HIS A 306 1.73 19.80 -16.34
CA HIS A 306 1.94 18.35 -16.30
C HIS A 306 1.73 17.80 -14.87
N PRO A 307 1.15 16.60 -14.69
CA PRO A 307 0.97 16.00 -13.35
C PRO A 307 2.24 15.97 -12.49
N TYR A 308 3.40 15.70 -13.09
CA TYR A 308 4.67 15.68 -12.38
C TYR A 308 5.06 17.04 -11.78
N PHE A 309 4.63 18.16 -12.37
CA PHE A 309 4.93 19.49 -11.81
C PHE A 309 4.25 19.69 -10.45
N TYR A 310 2.98 19.30 -10.36
CA TYR A 310 2.23 19.29 -9.10
C TYR A 310 2.84 18.32 -8.09
N GLN A 311 3.28 17.14 -8.55
CA GLN A 311 3.92 16.15 -7.69
C GLN A 311 5.20 16.70 -7.05
N VAL A 312 6.11 17.28 -7.85
CA VAL A 312 7.37 17.86 -7.35
C VAL A 312 7.13 19.03 -6.40
N ASN A 313 6.15 19.90 -6.70
CA ASN A 313 5.81 21.01 -5.80
C ASN A 313 5.30 20.52 -4.44
N ILE A 314 4.48 19.47 -4.42
CA ILE A 314 4.00 18.88 -3.17
C ILE A 314 5.13 18.19 -2.42
N ASN A 315 6.05 17.48 -3.10
CA ASN A 315 7.22 16.92 -2.44
C ASN A 315 8.08 18.03 -1.78
N ASN A 316 8.30 19.15 -2.48
CA ASN A 316 9.05 20.29 -1.94
C ASN A 316 8.36 20.96 -0.75
N PHE A 317 7.03 21.01 -0.72
CA PHE A 317 6.27 21.55 0.41
C PHE A 317 6.61 20.86 1.74
N PHE A 318 7.03 19.58 1.72
CA PHE A 318 7.41 18.84 2.92
C PHE A 318 8.87 19.05 3.38
N LEU A 319 9.67 19.83 2.65
CA LEU A 319 11.05 20.17 3.01
C LEU A 319 11.25 21.62 3.47
N LEU A 320 10.23 22.45 3.34
CA LEU A 320 10.22 23.85 3.75
C LEU A 320 9.68 24.00 5.17
#